data_AF-A0AA37NDK0-F1
#
_entry.id   AF-A0AA37NDK0-F1
#
_cell.length_a   1.000
_cell.length_b   1.000
_cell.length_c   1.000
_cell.angle_alpha   90.00
_cell.angle_beta   90.00
_cell.angle_gamma   90.00
#
_symmetry.space_group_name_H-M   'P 1'
#
loop_
_entity.id
_entity.type
_entity.pdbx_description
1 polymer ?
#
loop_
_entity_poly.entity_id
_entity_poly.type
_entity_poly.pdbx_seq_one_letter_code
_entity_poly.pdbx_strand_id
1 'polypeptide(L)'
;MCKVGDIIVVRNYLSQGQTIKRHSFVVLSTEHGEIQGMDFDLVCNVMSSFRSEEQRKRKMGYPGNFEYPADAENIRNGHGRSGYIKAEQFYYFNREKTDFYVLGNVEPELFNVLIEFINQLKDIEVITDNL
;
A
#
# COMPACT_ATOMS: atom_id res chain seq x y z
N MET A 1 5.40 13.69 9.78
CA MET A 1 5.98 13.58 8.43
C MET A 1 6.01 12.11 8.08
N CYS A 2 5.39 11.72 6.97
CA CYS A 2 5.36 10.34 6.48
C CYS A 2 6.73 9.95 5.92
N LYS A 3 7.16 8.71 6.11
CA LYS A 3 8.43 8.16 5.59
C LYS A 3 8.22 6.79 4.92
N VAL A 4 9.22 6.34 4.18
CA VAL A 4 9.26 4.98 3.60
C VAL A 4 9.07 3.93 4.70
N GLY A 5 8.24 2.93 4.44
CA GLY A 5 7.85 1.87 5.37
C GLY A 5 6.69 2.23 6.31
N ASP A 6 6.25 3.50 6.35
CA ASP A 6 5.07 3.86 7.13
C ASP A 6 3.80 3.22 6.53
N ILE A 7 2.86 2.91 7.41
CA ILE A 7 1.50 2.55 7.07
C ILE A 7 0.64 3.81 7.20
N ILE A 8 0.08 4.28 6.10
CA ILE A 8 -0.85 5.41 6.08
C ILE A 8 -2.27 4.92 5.84
N VAL A 9 -3.26 5.66 6.36
CA VAL A 9 -4.66 5.44 6.05
C VAL A 9 -5.17 6.62 5.23
N VAL A 10 -5.50 6.35 3.97
CA VAL A 10 -6.11 7.34 3.07
C VAL A 10 -7.62 7.26 3.22
N ARG A 11 -8.29 8.38 3.52
CA ARG A 11 -9.73 8.37 3.83
C ARG A 11 -10.59 8.08 2.62
N ASN A 12 -10.22 8.61 1.46
CA ASN A 12 -10.85 8.34 0.18
C ASN A 12 -9.76 8.42 -0.90
N TYR A 13 -9.75 7.46 -1.81
CA TYR A 13 -8.83 7.45 -2.94
C TYR A 13 -9.56 6.94 -4.19
N LEU A 14 -9.04 7.29 -5.35
CA LEU A 14 -9.51 6.81 -6.64
C LEU A 14 -8.71 5.58 -7.08
N SER A 15 -9.41 4.60 -7.63
CA SER A 15 -8.83 3.41 -8.22
C SER A 15 -9.70 2.97 -9.38
N GLN A 16 -9.12 3.00 -10.58
CA GLN A 16 -9.80 2.63 -11.83
C GLN A 16 -11.10 3.43 -12.02
N GLY A 17 -11.04 4.74 -11.73
CA GLY A 17 -12.18 5.66 -11.83
C GLY A 17 -13.24 5.53 -10.74
N GLN A 18 -13.05 4.68 -9.72
CA GLN A 18 -13.98 4.54 -8.60
C GLN A 18 -13.41 5.13 -7.30
N THR A 19 -14.24 5.84 -6.55
CA THR A 19 -13.90 6.30 -5.20
C THR A 19 -14.02 5.15 -4.20
N ILE A 20 -12.90 4.76 -3.62
CA ILE A 20 -12.82 3.76 -2.57
C ILE A 20 -12.62 4.46 -1.22
N LYS A 21 -13.44 4.07 -0.25
CA LYS A 21 -13.37 4.61 1.12
C LYS A 21 -12.35 3.85 1.95
N ARG A 22 -11.56 4.61 2.69
CA ARG A 22 -10.71 4.24 3.83
C ARG A 22 -9.92 2.94 3.65
N HIS A 23 -8.67 3.06 3.23
CA HIS A 23 -7.77 1.92 3.14
C HIS A 23 -6.37 2.25 3.66
N SER A 24 -5.70 1.22 4.13
CA SER A 24 -4.31 1.30 4.56
C SER A 24 -3.39 1.11 3.37
N PHE A 25 -2.25 1.77 3.40
CA PHE A 25 -1.22 1.71 2.37
C PHE A 25 0.16 1.64 3.02
N VAL A 26 1.08 0.88 2.42
CA VAL A 26 2.51 0.93 2.76
C VAL A 26 3.18 1.94 1.84
N VAL A 27 3.96 2.84 2.42
CA VAL A 27 4.70 3.88 1.70
C VAL A 27 6.00 3.30 1.16
N LEU A 28 6.15 3.31 -0.16
CA LEU A 28 7.35 2.85 -0.87
C LEU A 28 8.35 3.97 -1.12
N SER A 29 7.86 5.16 -1.46
CA SER A 29 8.68 6.34 -1.72
C SER A 29 8.02 7.61 -1.23
N THR A 30 8.86 8.55 -0.84
CA THR A 30 8.51 9.93 -0.45
C THR A 30 9.23 10.96 -1.33
N GLU A 31 9.83 10.52 -2.44
CA GLU A 31 10.51 11.38 -3.39
C GLU A 31 9.49 12.15 -4.23
N HIS A 32 9.80 13.42 -4.51
CA HIS A 32 9.01 14.25 -5.41
C HIS A 32 9.29 13.85 -6.85
N GLY A 33 8.23 13.79 -7.66
CA GLY A 33 8.32 13.60 -9.09
C GLY A 33 7.09 14.16 -9.81
N GLU A 34 7.05 13.94 -11.12
CA GLU A 34 5.97 14.41 -11.98
C GLU A 34 5.58 13.31 -12.96
N ILE A 35 4.28 13.14 -13.20
CA ILE A 35 3.75 12.29 -14.27
C ILE A 35 2.77 13.13 -15.09
N GLN A 36 3.04 13.29 -16.40
CA GLN A 36 2.18 14.04 -17.33
C GLN A 36 1.82 15.47 -16.86
N GLY A 37 2.76 16.20 -16.25
CA GLY A 37 2.49 17.55 -15.73
C GLY A 37 1.84 17.59 -14.34
N MET A 38 1.61 16.44 -13.71
CA MET A 38 1.01 16.36 -12.38
C MET A 38 2.03 15.88 -11.34
N ASP A 39 2.21 16.67 -10.29
CA ASP A 39 3.15 16.38 -9.21
C ASP A 39 2.68 15.24 -8.33
N PHE A 40 3.64 14.40 -7.93
CA PHE A 40 3.45 13.39 -6.89
C PHE A 40 4.60 13.44 -5.90
N ASP A 41 4.33 13.04 -4.67
CA ASP A 41 5.33 12.93 -3.63
C ASP A 41 5.08 11.72 -2.71
N LEU A 42 4.19 10.80 -3.09
CA LEU A 42 4.01 9.53 -2.43
C LEU A 42 3.78 8.43 -3.45
N VAL A 43 4.49 7.32 -3.28
CA VAL A 43 4.25 6.06 -3.98
C VAL A 43 3.94 5.01 -2.94
N CYS A 44 2.81 4.32 -3.07
CA CYS A 44 2.34 3.38 -2.07
C CYS A 44 1.74 2.10 -2.68
N ASN A 45 1.80 0.99 -1.93
CA ASN A 45 0.97 -0.19 -2.20
C ASN A 45 -0.22 -0.27 -1.24
N VAL A 46 -1.34 -0.76 -1.75
CA VAL A 46 -2.58 -0.89 -0.99
C VAL A 46 -2.58 -2.17 -0.12
N MET A 47 -3.00 -2.07 1.14
CA MET A 47 -3.02 -3.16 2.13
C MET A 47 -4.44 -3.60 2.50
N SER A 48 -4.74 -4.90 2.39
CA SER A 48 -6.04 -5.48 2.72
C SER A 48 -5.95 -6.59 3.76
N SER A 49 -6.81 -6.59 4.77
CA SER A 49 -6.93 -7.68 5.75
C SER A 49 -7.64 -8.90 5.16
N PHE A 50 -7.26 -10.11 5.57
CA PHE A 50 -8.07 -11.30 5.33
C PHE A 50 -9.32 -11.32 6.23
N ARG A 51 -10.44 -11.75 5.67
CA ARG A 51 -11.73 -11.92 6.37
C ARG A 51 -12.12 -13.39 6.53
N SER A 52 -11.50 -14.29 5.78
CA SER A 52 -11.66 -15.74 5.87
C SER A 52 -10.50 -16.46 5.19
N GLU A 53 -10.29 -17.73 5.55
CA GLU A 53 -9.31 -18.59 4.88
C GLU A 53 -9.61 -18.80 3.39
N GLU A 54 -10.89 -18.83 3.01
CA GLU A 54 -11.28 -18.94 1.60
C GLU A 54 -10.86 -17.69 0.81
N GLN A 55 -11.07 -16.50 1.38
CA GLN A 55 -10.59 -15.25 0.78
C GLN A 55 -9.07 -15.26 0.68
N ARG A 56 -8.38 -15.70 1.75
CA ARG A 56 -6.92 -15.80 1.78
C ARG A 56 -6.40 -16.69 0.66
N LYS A 57 -6.88 -17.93 0.55
CA LYS A 57 -6.49 -18.86 -0.53
C LYS A 57 -6.70 -18.25 -1.92
N ARG A 58 -7.85 -17.61 -2.15
CA ARG A 58 -8.12 -16.94 -3.43
C ARG A 58 -7.18 -15.77 -3.69
N LYS A 59 -6.92 -14.93 -2.67
CA LYS A 59 -6.07 -13.73 -2.82
C LYS A 59 -4.59 -14.09 -2.94
N MET A 60 -4.12 -15.12 -2.28
CA MET A 60 -2.74 -15.61 -2.44
C MET A 60 -2.52 -16.38 -3.75
N GLY A 61 -3.58 -16.64 -4.53
CA GLY A 61 -3.46 -17.15 -5.90
C GLY A 61 -3.04 -16.10 -6.93
N TYR A 62 -3.07 -14.80 -6.58
CA TYR A 62 -2.61 -13.73 -7.49
C TYR A 62 -1.11 -13.47 -7.26
N PRO A 63 -0.26 -13.58 -8.30
CA PRO A 63 1.21 -13.50 -8.13
C PRO A 63 1.73 -12.18 -7.56
N GLY A 64 1.01 -11.07 -7.70
CA GLY A 64 1.41 -9.77 -7.15
C GLY A 64 1.01 -9.55 -5.69
N ASN A 65 0.18 -10.42 -5.11
CA ASN A 65 -0.19 -10.29 -3.71
C ASN A 65 0.90 -10.83 -2.79
N PHE A 66 1.38 -9.97 -1.92
CA PHE A 66 2.34 -10.28 -0.87
C PHE A 66 1.63 -10.46 0.46
N GLU A 67 1.82 -11.59 1.14
CA GLU A 67 1.20 -11.83 2.44
C GLU A 67 1.99 -11.21 3.59
N TYR A 68 1.29 -10.66 4.59
CA TYR A 68 1.90 -10.24 5.84
C TYR A 68 1.13 -10.82 7.06
N PRO A 69 1.86 -11.21 8.13
CA PRO A 69 1.24 -11.68 9.36
C PRO A 69 0.79 -10.51 10.24
N ALA A 70 -0.13 -10.78 11.17
CA ALA A 70 -0.76 -9.76 12.01
C ALA A 70 0.20 -8.98 12.92
N ASP A 71 1.35 -9.57 13.24
CA ASP A 71 2.39 -9.07 14.13
C ASP A 71 3.49 -8.28 13.41
N ALA A 72 3.49 -8.27 12.08
CA ALA A 72 4.44 -7.48 11.29
C ALA A 72 4.05 -6.00 11.15
N GLU A 73 2.87 -5.61 11.65
CA GLU A 73 2.42 -4.23 11.69
C GLU A 73 2.72 -3.62 13.06
N ASN A 74 3.57 -2.59 13.11
CA ASN A 74 3.82 -1.80 14.31
C ASN A 74 2.73 -0.74 14.50
N ILE A 75 1.49 -1.17 14.71
CA ILE A 75 0.32 -0.32 14.87
C ILE A 75 -0.19 -0.39 16.31
N ARG A 76 -0.23 0.76 17.00
CA ARG A 76 -0.85 0.88 18.32
C ARG A 76 -2.37 0.67 18.18
N ASN A 77 -2.92 -0.35 18.86
CA ASN A 77 -4.31 -0.80 18.75
C ASN A 77 -4.70 -1.29 17.33
N GLY A 78 -3.76 -1.92 16.62
CA GLY A 78 -4.06 -2.58 15.35
C GLY A 78 -5.15 -3.66 15.52
N HIS A 79 -5.84 -4.00 14.42
CA HIS A 79 -6.90 -5.01 14.44
C HIS A 79 -6.39 -6.45 14.63
N GLY A 80 -5.07 -6.67 14.67
CA GLY A 80 -4.45 -7.97 14.90
C GLY A 80 -4.80 -9.01 13.84
N ARG A 81 -4.94 -8.57 12.58
CA ARG A 81 -5.32 -9.43 11.46
C ARG A 81 -4.17 -9.50 10.47
N SER A 82 -3.90 -10.69 9.97
CA SER A 82 -3.07 -10.87 8.79
C SER A 82 -3.77 -10.31 7.56
N GLY A 83 -2.97 -10.03 6.54
CA GLY A 83 -3.48 -9.48 5.31
C GLY A 83 -2.51 -9.69 4.16
N TYR A 84 -2.76 -8.93 3.11
CA TYR A 84 -1.92 -8.92 1.94
C TYR A 84 -1.77 -7.49 1.41
N ILE A 85 -0.63 -7.26 0.77
CA ILE A 85 -0.28 -6.07 0.03
C ILE A 85 -0.40 -6.42 -1.44
N LYS A 86 -1.07 -5.58 -2.23
CA LYS A 86 -1.01 -5.70 -3.69
C LYS A 86 0.27 -5.04 -4.18
N ALA A 87 1.36 -5.80 -4.21
CA ALA A 87 2.69 -5.27 -4.41
C ALA A 87 2.93 -4.81 -5.87
N GLU A 88 2.15 -5.35 -6.81
CA GLU A 88 2.16 -4.96 -8.21
C GLU A 88 1.47 -3.61 -8.46
N GLN A 89 0.66 -3.10 -7.53
CA GLN A 89 -0.13 -1.88 -7.72
C GLN A 89 0.53 -0.67 -7.06
N PHE A 90 1.13 0.20 -7.87
CA PHE A 90 1.79 1.42 -7.41
C PHE A 90 0.82 2.59 -7.49
N TYR A 91 0.29 3.00 -6.34
CA TYR A 91 -0.55 4.20 -6.23
C TYR A 91 0.33 5.41 -6.02
N TYR A 92 0.19 6.38 -6.93
CA TYR A 92 0.85 7.67 -6.83
C TYR A 92 -0.12 8.68 -6.23
N PHE A 93 0.34 9.42 -5.23
CA PHE A 93 -0.43 10.44 -4.55
C PHE A 93 0.32 11.77 -4.51
N ASN A 94 -0.46 12.84 -4.55
CA ASN A 94 -0.03 14.16 -4.12
C ASN A 94 -0.48 14.38 -2.66
N ARG A 95 0.47 14.55 -1.72
CA ARG A 95 0.19 14.70 -0.27
C ARG A 95 -0.72 15.88 0.03
N GLU A 96 -0.59 16.99 -0.69
CA GLU A 96 -1.40 18.18 -0.45
C GLU A 96 -2.87 17.97 -0.80
N LYS A 97 -3.14 17.10 -1.79
CA LYS A 97 -4.50 16.77 -2.24
C LYS A 97 -5.09 15.53 -1.53
N THR A 98 -4.28 14.81 -0.76
CA THR A 98 -4.67 13.52 -0.16
C THR A 98 -4.96 13.66 1.33
N ASP A 99 -6.18 13.34 1.75
CA ASP A 99 -6.54 13.25 3.18
C ASP A 99 -6.09 11.88 3.74
N PHE A 100 -4.97 11.89 4.46
CA PHE A 100 -4.44 10.70 5.12
C PHE A 100 -3.86 11.00 6.50
N TYR A 101 -3.63 9.93 7.27
CA TYR A 101 -2.84 9.99 8.50
C TYR A 101 -1.92 8.77 8.61
N VAL A 102 -0.80 8.91 9.32
CA VAL A 102 0.10 7.79 9.61
C VAL A 102 -0.49 6.96 10.75
N LEU A 103 -0.65 5.66 10.50
CA LEU A 103 -1.21 4.70 11.45
C LEU A 103 -0.11 3.94 12.21
N GLY A 104 1.01 3.67 11.57
CA GLY A 104 2.14 2.90 12.10
C GLY A 104 3.19 2.68 11.03
N ASN A 105 3.95 1.60 11.12
CA ASN A 105 4.86 1.17 10.08
C ASN A 105 4.89 -0.35 9.95
N VAL A 106 5.36 -0.83 8.80
CA VAL A 106 5.72 -2.23 8.61
C VAL A 106 7.05 -2.48 9.30
N GLU A 107 7.21 -3.66 9.90
CA GLU A 107 8.50 -4.11 10.44
C GLU A 107 9.59 -4.07 9.34
N PRO A 108 10.79 -3.51 9.62
CA PRO A 108 11.79 -3.24 8.57
C PRO A 108 12.22 -4.46 7.77
N GLU A 109 12.33 -5.62 8.43
CA GLU A 109 12.72 -6.88 7.82
C GLU A 109 11.64 -7.34 6.83
N LEU A 110 10.36 -7.32 7.22
CA LEU A 110 9.26 -7.58 6.28
C LEU A 110 9.22 -6.56 5.14
N PHE A 111 9.47 -5.28 5.41
CA PHE A 111 9.51 -4.25 4.37
C PHE A 111 10.60 -4.54 3.33
N ASN A 112 11.80 -4.96 3.75
CA ASN A 112 12.87 -5.35 2.83
C ASN A 112 12.44 -6.55 1.96
N VAL A 113 11.79 -7.55 2.55
CA VAL A 113 11.26 -8.71 1.80
C VAL A 113 10.17 -8.28 0.81
N LEU A 114 9.32 -7.31 1.16
CA LEU A 114 8.36 -6.72 0.23
C LEU A 114 9.08 -6.06 -0.96
N ILE A 115 10.15 -5.29 -0.73
CA ILE A 115 10.92 -4.67 -1.82
C ILE A 115 11.58 -5.74 -2.72
N GLU A 116 12.15 -6.79 -2.14
CA GLU A 116 12.70 -7.92 -2.90
C GLU A 116 11.62 -8.62 -3.74
N PHE A 117 10.44 -8.82 -3.16
CA PHE A 117 9.29 -9.40 -3.85
C PHE A 117 8.86 -8.54 -5.05
N ILE A 118 8.74 -7.21 -4.85
CA ILE A 118 8.40 -6.26 -5.91
C ILE A 118 9.42 -6.33 -7.05
N ASN A 119 10.71 -6.41 -6.76
CA ASN A 119 11.77 -6.50 -7.77
C ASN A 119 11.74 -7.79 -8.60
N GLN A 120 11.01 -8.82 -8.15
CA GLN A 120 10.81 -10.08 -8.89
C GLN A 120 9.52 -10.09 -9.73
N LEU A 121 8.65 -9.09 -9.57
CA LEU A 121 7.43 -8.96 -10.36
C LEU A 121 7.77 -8.58 -11.81
N LYS A 122 7.02 -9.17 -12.76
CA LYS A 122 7.22 -8.90 -14.19
C LYS A 122 6.69 -7.53 -14.61
N ASP A 123 5.53 -7.18 -14.07
CA ASP A 123 4.76 -6.01 -14.45
C ASP A 123 4.31 -5.28 -13.19
N ILE A 124 4.35 -3.95 -13.25
CA ILE A 124 3.84 -3.04 -12.23
C ILE A 124 2.68 -2.25 -12.83
N GLU A 125 1.52 -2.29 -12.18
CA GLU A 125 0.37 -1.46 -12.48
C GLU A 125 0.56 -0.08 -11.85
N VAL A 126 0.82 0.93 -12.68
CA VAL A 126 0.95 2.32 -12.26
C VAL A 126 -0.42 2.97 -12.20
N ILE A 127 -0.82 3.46 -11.03
CA ILE A 127 -2.14 4.04 -10.75
C ILE A 127 -1.97 5.51 -10.36
N THR A 128 -2.35 6.39 -11.28
CA THR A 128 -2.18 7.85 -11.17
C THR A 128 -3.49 8.60 -10.91
N ASP A 129 -4.56 7.88 -10.57
CA ASP A 129 -5.88 8.47 -10.34
C ASP A 129 -5.92 9.46 -9.16
N ASN A 130 -4.86 9.52 -8.33
CA ASN A 130 -4.79 10.36 -7.11
C ASN A 130 -3.75 11.49 -7.21
N LEU A 131 -3.32 11.84 -8.43
CA LEU A 131 -2.45 12.98 -8.71
C LEU A 131 -3.19 14.33 -8.67
#